data_AF-A0A259LNT6-F1
#
_entry.id   AF-A0A259LNT6-F1
#
_cell.length_a   1.000
_cell.length_b   1.000
_cell.length_c   1.000
_cell.angle_alpha   90.00
_cell.angle_beta   90.00
_cell.angle_gamma   90.00
#
_symmetry.space_group_name_H-M   'P 1'
#
loop_
_entity.id
_entity.type
_entity.pdbx_description
1 polymer ?
#
loop_
_entity_poly.entity_id
_entity_poly.type
_entity_poly.pdbx_seq_one_letter_code
_entity_poly.pdbx_strand_id
1 'polypeptide(L)'
;DPGIDATVFANEHGLKPVPHAYFNAGMMVIDLEKVRASHAFEHAFEVISEGRIQLRYADQCALNLVLWNQWARLDPVWNMQRRMLIDEPWEPVFATREEMNWGRRPKLIHYTTAKKPWHKDAYHPYTWLYFRYLRRTPYWQEINQGSGTTLLQHARRCIKANLLLFFSRA
;
A
#
# COMPACT_ATOMS: atom_id res chain seq x y z
N ASP A 1 1.26 9.00 0.66
CA ASP A 1 0.95 8.03 -0.39
C ASP A 1 1.51 8.62 -1.67
N PRO A 2 2.45 7.94 -2.35
CA PRO A 2 3.06 8.48 -3.56
C PRO A 2 2.06 8.64 -4.72
N GLY A 3 0.88 8.00 -4.66
CA GLY A 3 -0.15 8.12 -5.68
C GLY A 3 -1.06 9.33 -5.54
N ILE A 4 -0.89 10.17 -4.51
CA ILE A 4 -1.74 11.33 -4.20
C ILE A 4 -0.93 12.60 -4.12
N ASP A 5 -1.38 13.64 -4.83
CA ASP A 5 -0.87 15.00 -4.66
C ASP A 5 -1.46 15.62 -3.38
N ALA A 6 -0.61 15.75 -2.36
CA ALA A 6 -1.01 16.31 -1.07
C ALA A 6 -1.44 17.78 -1.15
N THR A 7 -0.89 18.55 -2.10
CA THR A 7 -1.25 19.97 -2.28
C THR A 7 -2.65 20.09 -2.88
N VAL A 8 -2.94 19.29 -3.90
CA VAL A 8 -4.28 19.24 -4.52
C VAL A 8 -5.31 18.81 -3.49
N PHE A 9 -5.05 17.70 -2.78
CA PHE A 9 -5.95 17.22 -1.72
C PHE A 9 -6.22 18.28 -0.64
N ALA A 10 -5.17 19.01 -0.21
CA ALA A 10 -5.35 20.05 0.80
C ALA A 10 -6.26 21.18 0.30
N ASN A 11 -6.05 21.66 -0.92
CA ASN A 11 -6.85 22.73 -1.51
C ASN A 11 -8.32 22.33 -1.70
N GLU A 12 -8.58 21.11 -2.17
CA GLU A 12 -9.94 20.58 -2.36
C GLU A 12 -10.74 20.50 -1.06
N HIS A 13 -10.04 20.42 0.09
CA HIS A 13 -10.66 20.23 1.40
C HIS A 13 -10.44 21.40 2.37
N GLY A 14 -9.95 22.55 1.89
CA GLY A 14 -9.74 23.73 2.73
C GLY A 14 -8.66 23.56 3.79
N LEU A 15 -7.73 22.62 3.60
CA LEU A 15 -6.60 22.37 4.49
C LEU A 15 -5.40 23.23 4.06
N LYS A 16 -4.51 23.55 5.00
CA LYS A 16 -3.24 24.20 4.66
C LYS A 16 -2.37 23.22 3.84
N PRO A 17 -1.89 23.59 2.64
CA PRO A 17 -1.01 22.72 1.86
C PRO A 17 0.29 22.42 2.61
N VAL A 18 0.58 21.13 2.75
CA VAL A 18 1.83 20.62 3.32
C VAL A 18 2.34 19.50 2.41
N PRO A 19 3.55 19.63 1.84
CA PRO A 19 4.14 18.59 1.00
C PRO A 19 4.17 17.24 1.72
N HIS A 20 3.73 16.18 1.03
CA HIS A 20 3.71 14.80 1.53
C HIS A 20 2.92 14.55 2.82
N ALA A 21 2.02 15.45 3.23
CA ALA A 21 1.19 15.27 4.42
C ALA A 21 0.07 14.21 4.25
N TYR A 22 -0.14 13.70 3.04
CA TYR A 22 -1.07 12.63 2.77
C TYR A 22 -0.40 11.25 2.98
N PHE A 23 -0.92 10.39 3.85
CA PHE A 23 -0.42 9.04 4.10
C PHE A 23 -1.29 7.93 3.50
N ASN A 24 -0.71 6.74 3.35
CA ASN A 24 -1.45 5.53 2.98
C ASN A 24 -1.91 4.80 4.24
N ALA A 25 -3.18 4.40 4.32
CA ALA A 25 -3.77 3.82 5.54
C ALA A 25 -3.48 2.30 5.71
N GLY A 26 -2.84 1.64 4.75
CA GLY A 26 -2.64 0.19 4.78
C GLY A 26 -1.63 -0.33 5.80
N MET A 27 -0.80 0.55 6.37
CA MET A 27 0.10 0.22 7.49
C MET A 27 0.29 1.47 8.35
N MET A 28 -0.10 1.38 9.61
CA MET A 28 -0.02 2.48 10.57
C MET A 28 0.48 1.94 11.91
N VAL A 29 1.31 2.73 12.59
CA VAL A 29 1.59 2.57 14.03
C VAL A 29 0.74 3.62 14.74
N ILE A 30 -0.17 3.16 15.59
CA ILE A 30 -1.22 4.00 16.15
C ILE A 30 -0.95 4.20 17.64
N ASP A 31 -0.84 5.47 18.05
CA ASP A 31 -0.95 5.86 19.46
C ASP A 31 -2.42 5.81 19.86
N LEU A 32 -2.82 4.68 20.47
CA LEU A 32 -4.21 4.43 20.82
C LEU A 32 -4.69 5.31 21.98
N GLU A 33 -3.81 5.80 22.84
CA GLU A 33 -4.19 6.73 23.90
C GLU A 33 -4.55 8.09 23.30
N LYS A 34 -3.67 8.61 22.44
CA LYS A 34 -3.89 9.88 21.75
C LYS A 34 -5.13 9.86 20.85
N VAL A 35 -5.32 8.79 20.05
CA VAL A 35 -6.48 8.66 19.16
C VAL A 35 -7.79 8.63 19.93
N ARG A 36 -7.83 7.94 21.09
CA ARG A 36 -9.02 7.92 21.95
C ARG A 36 -9.29 9.25 22.61
N ALA A 37 -8.25 9.94 23.09
CA ALA A 37 -8.40 11.24 23.73
C ALA A 37 -8.85 12.34 22.76
N SER A 38 -8.48 12.24 21.47
CA SER A 38 -8.87 13.23 20.45
C SER A 38 -10.12 12.84 19.64
N HIS A 39 -10.69 11.66 19.87
CA HIS A 39 -11.81 11.10 19.09
C HIS A 39 -11.55 11.10 17.56
N ALA A 40 -10.29 10.91 17.15
CA ALA A 40 -9.91 11.11 15.75
C ALA A 40 -10.53 10.08 14.80
N PHE A 41 -10.72 8.83 15.24
CA PHE A 41 -11.30 7.80 14.38
C PHE A 41 -12.82 7.92 14.30
N GLU A 42 -13.46 8.38 15.36
CA GLU A 42 -14.88 8.73 15.40
C GLU A 42 -15.17 9.88 14.42
N HIS A 43 -14.39 10.97 14.46
CA HIS A 43 -14.52 12.05 13.47
C HIS A 43 -14.26 11.56 12.03
N ALA A 44 -13.28 10.67 11.82
CA ALA A 44 -13.04 10.12 10.49
C ALA A 44 -14.23 9.27 10.01
N PHE A 45 -14.84 8.51 10.91
CA PHE A 45 -16.06 7.76 10.62
C PHE A 45 -17.24 8.69 10.31
N GLU A 46 -17.42 9.77 11.07
CA GLU A 46 -18.45 10.79 10.83
C GLU A 46 -18.32 11.37 9.42
N VAL A 47 -17.10 11.79 9.03
CA VAL A 47 -16.81 12.32 7.68
C VAL A 47 -17.23 11.35 6.57
N ILE A 48 -17.02 10.04 6.75
CA ILE A 48 -17.47 9.02 5.79
C ILE A 48 -19.00 8.90 5.81
N SER A 49 -19.59 8.83 7.00
CA SER A 49 -21.02 8.55 7.21
C SER A 49 -21.94 9.67 6.76
N GLU A 50 -21.49 10.93 6.86
CA GLU A 50 -22.27 12.09 6.40
C GLU A 50 -22.42 12.12 4.88
N GLY A 51 -21.49 11.49 4.13
CA GLY A 51 -21.54 11.40 2.66
C GLY A 51 -21.48 12.75 1.94
N ARG A 52 -21.14 13.83 2.64
CA ARG A 52 -21.11 15.21 2.10
C ARG A 52 -19.91 15.47 1.19
N ILE A 53 -18.84 14.68 1.34
CA ILE A 53 -17.58 14.82 0.63
C ILE A 53 -17.34 13.56 -0.19
N GLN A 54 -16.99 13.70 -1.47
CA GLN A 54 -16.58 12.55 -2.28
C GLN A 54 -15.17 12.11 -1.89
N LEU A 55 -15.08 10.97 -1.21
CA LEU A 55 -13.81 10.40 -0.76
C LEU A 55 -13.35 9.31 -1.73
N ARG A 56 -12.43 9.64 -2.63
CA ARG A 56 -11.88 8.69 -3.63
C ARG A 56 -11.36 7.38 -3.02
N TYR A 57 -10.79 7.44 -1.82
CA TYR A 57 -10.22 6.29 -1.10
C TYR A 57 -10.85 6.08 0.28
N ALA A 58 -12.14 6.42 0.42
CA ALA A 58 -12.95 6.18 1.61
C ALA A 58 -12.23 6.54 2.93
N ASP A 59 -11.97 5.55 3.77
CA ASP A 59 -11.32 5.66 5.08
C ASP A 59 -9.94 6.30 5.03
N GLN A 60 -9.15 6.02 3.99
CA GLN A 60 -7.84 6.66 3.83
C GLN A 60 -7.98 8.18 3.65
N CYS A 61 -8.94 8.64 2.86
CA CYS A 61 -9.17 10.08 2.70
C CYS A 61 -9.69 10.70 4.01
N ALA A 62 -10.64 10.05 4.68
CA ALA A 62 -11.20 10.55 5.93
C ALA A 62 -10.15 10.67 7.04
N LEU A 63 -9.28 9.66 7.19
CA LEU A 63 -8.17 9.71 8.12
C LEU A 63 -7.19 10.84 7.80
N ASN A 64 -6.91 11.08 6.51
CA ASN A 64 -6.04 12.20 6.09
C ASN A 64 -6.70 13.57 6.31
N LEU A 65 -8.03 13.68 6.20
CA LEU A 65 -8.75 14.91 6.54
C LEU A 65 -8.62 15.24 8.04
N VAL A 66 -8.87 14.25 8.90
CA VAL A 66 -8.89 14.45 10.36
C VAL A 66 -7.48 14.59 10.94
N LEU A 67 -6.52 13.80 10.45
CA LEU A 67 -5.15 13.75 10.96
C LEU A 67 -4.17 14.54 10.09
N TRP A 68 -4.65 15.53 9.32
CA TRP A 68 -3.81 16.29 8.40
C TRP A 68 -2.62 16.92 9.13
N ASN A 69 -1.40 16.55 8.71
CA ASN A 69 -0.15 16.99 9.33
C ASN A 69 -0.03 16.68 10.85
N GLN A 70 -0.81 15.71 11.37
CA GLN A 70 -0.78 15.26 12.77
C GLN A 70 -0.31 13.80 12.91
N TRP A 71 0.64 13.40 12.08
CA TRP A 71 1.22 12.06 12.07
C TRP A 71 2.72 12.12 11.75
N ALA A 72 3.44 11.06 12.09
CA ALA A 72 4.87 10.94 11.81
C ALA A 72 5.10 9.92 10.68
N ARG A 73 5.99 10.27 9.74
CA ARG A 73 6.33 9.41 8.61
C ARG A 73 7.20 8.24 9.05
N LEU A 74 6.78 7.02 8.67
CA LEU A 74 7.61 5.82 8.78
C LEU A 74 8.50 5.66 7.54
N ASP A 75 9.61 4.94 7.69
CA ASP A 75 10.45 4.58 6.54
C ASP A 75 9.58 3.82 5.51
N PRO A 76 9.54 4.28 4.24
CA PRO A 76 8.73 3.67 3.19
C PRO A 76 8.93 2.15 2.99
N VAL A 77 10.06 1.56 3.44
CA VAL A 77 10.24 0.09 3.40
C VAL A 77 9.20 -0.69 4.22
N TRP A 78 8.51 -0.05 5.15
CA TRP A 78 7.44 -0.65 5.97
C TRP A 78 6.06 -0.59 5.32
N ASN A 79 5.89 0.11 4.20
CA ASN A 79 4.64 0.13 3.44
C ASN A 79 4.96 0.25 1.95
N MET A 80 5.71 -0.72 1.41
CA MET A 80 6.17 -0.67 0.03
C MET A 80 5.03 -1.00 -0.93
N GLN A 81 4.60 -0.01 -1.70
CA GLN A 81 3.45 -0.08 -2.60
C GLN A 81 3.86 -0.37 -4.04
N ARG A 82 2.90 -0.76 -4.88
CA ARG A 82 3.12 -1.03 -6.31
C ARG A 82 3.83 0.12 -7.05
N ARG A 83 3.35 1.35 -6.87
CA ARG A 83 3.89 2.56 -7.52
C ARG A 83 5.33 2.90 -7.12
N MET A 84 5.80 2.34 -6.01
CA MET A 84 7.17 2.51 -5.51
C MET A 84 8.15 1.45 -6.04
N LEU A 85 7.65 0.50 -6.83
CA LEU A 85 8.41 -0.65 -7.32
C LEU A 85 8.36 -0.83 -8.83
N ILE A 86 7.35 -0.24 -9.48
CA ILE A 86 7.08 -0.41 -10.90
C ILE A 86 6.80 0.98 -11.47
N ASP A 87 7.54 1.35 -12.50
CA ASP A 87 7.24 2.54 -13.29
C ASP A 87 6.03 2.23 -14.20
N GLU A 88 4.88 2.83 -13.89
CA GLU A 88 3.64 2.71 -14.68
C GLU A 88 3.33 4.08 -15.29
N PRO A 89 3.68 4.36 -16.57
CA PRO A 89 3.62 5.71 -17.15
C PRO A 89 2.25 6.39 -17.13
N TRP A 90 1.18 5.61 -17.01
CA TRP A 90 -0.21 6.09 -16.96
C TRP A 90 -0.70 6.37 -15.54
N GLU A 91 0.07 6.05 -14.50
CA GLU A 91 -0.28 6.32 -13.11
C GLU A 91 0.66 7.39 -12.52
N PRO A 92 0.14 8.56 -12.11
CA PRO A 92 1.00 9.60 -11.59
C PRO A 92 1.65 9.20 -10.26
N VAL A 93 2.88 9.68 -10.05
CA VAL A 93 3.65 9.50 -8.82
C VAL A 93 4.13 10.87 -8.37
N PHE A 94 3.69 11.30 -7.18
CA PHE A 94 3.91 12.63 -6.61
C PHE A 94 5.01 12.64 -5.54
N ALA A 95 5.81 11.57 -5.49
CA ALA A 95 6.98 11.47 -4.62
C ALA A 95 8.23 11.19 -5.46
N THR A 96 9.37 11.69 -5.00
CA THR A 96 10.66 11.41 -5.65
C THR A 96 11.12 9.97 -5.39
N ARG A 97 12.06 9.47 -6.19
CA ARG A 97 12.67 8.14 -5.98
C ARG A 97 13.35 8.04 -4.61
N GLU A 98 13.96 9.12 -4.15
CA GLU A 98 14.59 9.21 -2.83
C GLU A 98 13.55 9.13 -1.71
N GLU A 99 12.48 9.92 -1.79
CA GLU A 99 11.36 9.88 -0.83
C GLU A 99 10.69 8.51 -0.74
N MET A 100 10.64 7.78 -1.85
CA MET A 100 10.08 6.43 -1.89
C MET A 100 11.07 5.34 -1.45
N ASN A 101 12.33 5.68 -1.15
CA ASN A 101 13.38 4.71 -0.89
C ASN A 101 13.50 3.68 -2.04
N TRP A 102 13.42 4.16 -3.28
CA TRP A 102 13.42 3.32 -4.48
C TRP A 102 14.65 2.41 -4.51
N GLY A 103 14.44 1.14 -4.85
CA GLY A 103 15.51 0.13 -4.91
C GLY A 103 15.92 -0.45 -3.56
N ARG A 104 15.48 0.13 -2.43
CA ARG A 104 15.71 -0.48 -1.11
C ARG A 104 14.83 -1.72 -0.94
N ARG A 105 15.37 -2.70 -0.21
CA ARG A 105 14.67 -3.95 0.08
C ARG A 105 13.49 -3.68 1.02
N PRO A 106 12.24 -4.04 0.63
CA PRO A 106 11.08 -3.83 1.48
C PRO A 106 11.11 -4.75 2.71
N LYS A 107 10.60 -4.23 3.83
CA LYS A 107 10.32 -4.99 5.05
C LYS A 107 8.87 -5.50 5.06
N LEU A 108 7.96 -4.70 4.51
CA LEU A 108 6.57 -5.07 4.29
C LEU A 108 6.14 -4.65 2.89
N ILE A 109 5.44 -5.56 2.22
CA ILE A 109 4.98 -5.37 0.84
C ILE A 109 3.46 -5.22 0.88
N HIS A 110 3.00 -4.07 0.41
CA HIS A 110 1.58 -3.77 0.31
C HIS A 110 1.16 -3.88 -1.16
N TYR A 111 0.44 -4.96 -1.50
CA TYR A 111 -0.12 -5.17 -2.84
C TYR A 111 -1.33 -4.24 -3.08
N THR A 112 -1.05 -2.94 -3.21
CA THR A 112 -2.03 -1.88 -3.53
C THR A 112 -2.62 -2.04 -4.93
N THR A 113 -3.64 -1.24 -5.23
CA THR A 113 -4.42 -1.24 -6.49
C THR A 113 -5.24 -2.51 -6.71
N ALA A 114 -5.95 -2.59 -7.84
CA ALA A 114 -6.72 -3.76 -8.26
C ALA A 114 -5.84 -4.92 -8.75
N LYS A 115 -4.55 -4.70 -9.04
CA LYS A 115 -3.64 -5.73 -9.58
C LYS A 115 -3.06 -6.61 -8.45
N LYS A 116 -3.92 -7.49 -7.92
CA LYS A 116 -3.57 -8.41 -6.83
C LYS A 116 -2.71 -9.60 -7.30
N PRO A 117 -1.81 -10.11 -6.44
CA PRO A 117 -0.86 -11.16 -6.83
C PRO A 117 -1.54 -12.50 -7.21
N TRP A 118 -2.78 -12.74 -6.77
CA TRP A 118 -3.56 -13.92 -7.13
C TRP A 118 -4.27 -13.81 -8.49
N HIS A 119 -4.26 -12.65 -9.15
CA HIS A 119 -4.79 -12.54 -10.51
C HIS A 119 -3.79 -13.02 -11.56
N LYS A 120 -4.29 -13.75 -12.56
CA LYS A 120 -3.50 -14.40 -13.62
C LYS A 120 -2.53 -13.45 -14.34
N ASP A 121 -3.00 -12.25 -14.66
CA ASP A 121 -2.28 -11.27 -15.48
C ASP A 121 -1.72 -10.08 -14.68
N ALA A 122 -1.77 -10.17 -13.35
CA ALA A 122 -1.20 -9.13 -12.49
C ALA A 122 0.30 -9.37 -12.27
N TYR A 123 1.12 -8.52 -12.86
CA TYR A 123 2.55 -8.50 -12.59
C TYR A 123 2.85 -7.73 -11.29
N HIS A 124 3.69 -8.32 -10.43
CA HIS A 124 4.36 -7.64 -9.32
C HIS A 124 5.72 -8.31 -9.05
N PRO A 125 6.83 -7.56 -8.81
CA PRO A 125 8.15 -8.14 -8.58
C PRO A 125 8.18 -9.17 -7.44
N TYR A 126 7.33 -8.96 -6.43
CA TYR A 126 7.21 -9.81 -5.26
C TYR A 126 6.01 -10.77 -5.27
N THR A 127 5.35 -11.05 -6.39
CA THR A 127 4.22 -12.02 -6.43
C THR A 127 4.61 -13.39 -5.84
N TRP A 128 5.86 -13.80 -5.99
CA TRP A 128 6.36 -15.06 -5.43
C TRP A 128 6.27 -15.13 -3.89
N LEU A 129 6.39 -14.01 -3.16
CA LEU A 129 6.27 -13.99 -1.70
C LEU A 129 4.85 -14.31 -1.26
N TYR A 130 3.86 -13.73 -1.92
CA TYR A 130 2.45 -14.05 -1.68
C TYR A 130 2.20 -15.55 -1.81
N PHE A 131 2.59 -16.17 -2.93
CA PHE A 131 2.39 -17.61 -3.13
C PHE A 131 3.22 -18.47 -2.18
N ARG A 132 4.41 -18.02 -1.74
CA ARG A 132 5.21 -18.72 -0.72
C ARG A 132 4.44 -18.84 0.60
N TYR A 133 3.80 -17.77 1.04
CA TYR A 133 3.00 -17.79 2.29
C TYR A 133 1.65 -18.46 2.08
N LEU A 134 0.99 -18.25 0.94
CA LEU A 134 -0.27 -18.92 0.60
C LEU A 134 -0.16 -20.46 0.64
N ARG A 135 0.98 -21.03 0.22
CA ARG A 135 1.24 -22.49 0.32
C ARG A 135 1.20 -23.03 1.75
N ARG A 136 1.24 -22.17 2.77
CA ARG A 136 1.21 -22.53 4.19
C ARG A 136 -0.17 -22.36 4.81
N THR A 137 -1.19 -22.06 4.00
CA THR A 137 -2.57 -21.88 4.47
C THR A 137 -3.50 -22.89 3.79
N PRO A 138 -4.69 -23.16 4.36
CA PRO A 138 -5.70 -24.01 3.72
C PRO A 138 -6.19 -23.50 2.35
N TYR A 139 -6.02 -22.20 2.08
CA TYR A 139 -6.50 -21.54 0.86
C TYR A 139 -5.63 -21.81 -0.38
N TRP A 140 -4.51 -22.51 -0.25
CA TRP A 140 -3.60 -22.77 -1.36
C TRP A 140 -4.31 -23.39 -2.58
N GLN A 141 -5.10 -24.43 -2.36
CA GLN A 141 -5.72 -25.18 -3.45
C GLN A 141 -6.75 -24.31 -4.18
N GLU A 142 -7.65 -23.68 -3.43
CA GLU A 142 -8.71 -22.81 -3.95
C GLU A 142 -8.14 -21.66 -4.79
N ILE A 143 -7.19 -20.90 -4.23
CA ILE A 143 -6.63 -19.74 -4.93
C ILE A 143 -5.76 -20.16 -6.12
N ASN A 144 -5.00 -21.26 -6.02
CA ASN A 144 -4.18 -21.72 -7.14
C ASN A 144 -5.05 -22.24 -8.30
N GLN A 145 -6.20 -22.86 -8.02
CA GLN A 145 -7.19 -23.23 -9.05
C GLN A 145 -7.85 -22.00 -9.65
N GLY A 146 -8.39 -21.10 -8.82
CA GLY A 146 -9.08 -19.89 -9.26
C GLY A 146 -8.20 -18.87 -10.00
N SER A 147 -6.89 -18.85 -9.71
CA SER A 147 -5.92 -17.99 -10.40
C SER A 147 -5.55 -18.47 -11.81
N GLY A 148 -5.91 -19.70 -12.19
CA GLY A 148 -5.52 -20.27 -13.49
C GLY A 148 -4.01 -20.30 -13.71
N THR A 149 -3.24 -20.48 -12.63
CA THR A 149 -1.77 -20.45 -12.66
C THR A 149 -1.23 -21.60 -13.51
N THR A 150 -0.38 -21.30 -14.51
CA THR A 150 0.27 -22.34 -15.32
C THR A 150 1.46 -22.98 -14.60
N LEU A 151 1.85 -24.20 -14.97
CA LEU A 151 3.05 -24.87 -14.44
C LEU A 151 4.31 -24.00 -14.60
N LEU A 152 4.44 -23.30 -15.73
CA LEU A 152 5.55 -22.38 -16.00
C LEU A 152 5.55 -21.19 -15.02
N GLN A 153 4.39 -20.60 -14.76
CA GLN A 153 4.26 -19.51 -13.79
C GLN A 153 4.60 -19.99 -12.38
N HIS A 154 4.18 -21.21 -12.01
CA HIS A 154 4.53 -21.82 -10.74
C HIS A 154 6.05 -22.04 -10.61
N ALA A 155 6.68 -22.62 -11.63
CA ALA A 155 8.13 -22.82 -11.67
C ALA A 155 8.91 -21.49 -11.56
N ARG A 156 8.50 -20.46 -12.31
CA ARG A 156 9.10 -19.10 -12.23
C ARG A 156 9.00 -18.51 -10.82
N ARG A 157 7.86 -18.66 -10.14
CA ARG A 157 7.67 -18.20 -8.75
C ARG A 157 8.61 -18.95 -7.79
N CYS A 158 8.74 -20.27 -7.92
CA CYS A 158 9.65 -21.08 -7.11
C CYS A 158 11.13 -20.72 -7.34
N ILE A 159 11.55 -20.54 -8.60
CA ILE A 159 12.93 -20.14 -8.94
C ILE A 159 13.25 -18.77 -8.34
N LYS A 160 12.40 -17.76 -8.55
CA LYS A 160 12.59 -16.42 -7.96
C LYS A 160 12.67 -16.47 -6.43
N ALA A 161 11.82 -17.26 -5.79
CA ALA A 161 11.83 -17.41 -4.34
C ALA A 161 13.17 -17.96 -3.84
N ASN A 162 13.70 -19.00 -4.48
CA ASN A 162 14.95 -19.64 -4.06
C ASN A 162 16.18 -18.78 -4.36
N LEU A 163 16.25 -18.15 -5.54
CA LEU A 163 17.36 -17.26 -5.91
C LEU A 163 17.42 -16.04 -4.97
N LEU A 164 16.31 -15.34 -4.76
CA LEU A 164 16.30 -14.15 -3.91
C LEU A 164 16.56 -14.47 -2.44
N LEU A 165 16.18 -15.67 -1.96
CA LEU A 165 16.54 -16.11 -0.61
C LEU A 165 18.03 -16.40 -0.47
N PHE A 166 18.64 -17.03 -1.49
CA PHE A 166 20.06 -17.32 -1.53
C PHE A 166 20.89 -16.03 -1.44
N PHE A 167 20.54 -15.01 -2.25
CA PHE A 167 21.19 -13.69 -2.20
C PHE A 167 20.79 -12.83 -1.00
N SER A 168 19.80 -13.24 -0.20
CA SER A 168 19.38 -12.49 0.99
C SER A 168 20.01 -12.96 2.31
N ARG A 169 20.73 -14.07 2.27
CA ARG A 169 21.44 -14.69 3.40
C ARG A 169 22.96 -14.47 3.35
N ALA A 170 23.47 -13.88 2.26
CA ALA A 170 24.83 -13.35 2.15
C ALA A 170 24.81 -11.84 2.42
#